data_AF-A0A957BTA8-F1
#
_entry.id   AF-A0A957BTA8-F1
#
_cell.length_a   1.000
_cell.length_b   1.000
_cell.length_c   1.000
_cell.angle_alpha   90.00
_cell.angle_beta   90.00
_cell.angle_gamma   90.00
#
_symmetry.space_group_name_H-M   'P 1'
#
loop_
_entity.id
_entity.type
_entity.pdbx_description
1 polymer ?
#
loop_
_entity_poly.entity_id
_entity_poly.type
_entity_poly.pdbx_seq_one_letter_code
_entity_poly.pdbx_strand_id
1 'polypeptide(L)'
;MTTHKLPLDQISSVPFYGRHFPFVPWTFKANLQTTLIFARNLFRELGLLRGIGFWLVFPFRMVPTYFKYRKGFNLVYSKFRIMGFMQWIAVVSVYEVLERKTGQEQAYAFIKHAIQDASKVLMSDLYQADRLAEFEDPFEAFWAYHKAMFQGDPN
;
A
#
# COMPACT_ATOMS: atom_id res chain seq x y z
N MET A 1 11.72 -18.82 28.31
CA MET A 1 10.37 -19.27 27.90
C MET A 1 10.48 -19.67 26.45
N THR A 2 10.26 -20.94 26.12
CA THR A 2 10.14 -21.41 24.74
C THR A 2 8.86 -20.85 24.16
N THR A 3 8.98 -19.77 23.38
CA THR A 3 7.85 -19.16 22.67
C THR A 3 7.40 -20.16 21.60
N HIS A 4 6.39 -20.97 21.94
CA HIS A 4 5.66 -21.72 20.92
C HIS A 4 5.03 -20.69 19.98
N LYS A 5 5.46 -20.71 18.72
CA LYS A 5 4.90 -19.83 17.69
C LYS A 5 3.43 -20.20 17.47
N LEU A 6 2.58 -19.19 17.27
CA LEU A 6 1.16 -19.36 17.01
C LEU A 6 0.93 -19.85 15.57
N PRO A 7 -0.01 -20.79 15.36
CA PRO A 7 -0.38 -21.24 14.02
C PRO A 7 -1.25 -20.19 13.30
N LEU A 8 -1.18 -20.19 11.96
CA LEU A 8 -1.84 -19.20 11.09
C LEU A 8 -3.37 -19.20 11.17
N ASP A 9 -4.01 -20.28 11.58
CA ASP A 9 -5.47 -20.34 11.72
C ASP A 9 -6.02 -19.45 12.85
N GLN A 10 -5.17 -19.04 13.79
CA GLN A 10 -5.57 -18.25 14.95
C GLN A 10 -5.60 -16.73 14.70
N ILE A 11 -5.28 -16.25 13.50
CA ILE A 11 -5.22 -14.80 13.17
C ILE A 11 -6.56 -14.10 13.41
N SER A 12 -7.69 -14.79 13.23
CA SER A 12 -9.03 -14.24 13.46
C SER A 12 -9.34 -13.88 14.92
N SER A 13 -8.54 -14.41 15.86
CA SER A 13 -8.64 -14.12 17.30
C SER A 13 -7.90 -12.85 17.71
N VAL A 14 -7.11 -12.26 16.80
CA VAL A 14 -6.37 -11.03 17.06
C VAL A 14 -7.37 -9.89 17.35
N PRO A 15 -7.19 -9.13 18.45
CA PRO A 15 -8.06 -8.00 18.75
C PRO A 15 -8.15 -7.06 17.55
N PHE A 16 -9.37 -6.66 17.21
CA PHE A 16 -9.68 -5.75 16.11
C PHE A 16 -9.58 -6.32 14.69
N TYR A 17 -9.38 -7.64 14.55
CA TYR A 17 -9.46 -8.37 13.27
C TYR A 17 -10.71 -7.99 12.47
N GLY A 18 -10.50 -7.44 11.28
CA GLY A 18 -11.56 -6.97 10.38
C GLY A 18 -12.42 -5.79 10.89
N ARG A 19 -12.19 -5.29 12.11
CA ARG A 19 -13.05 -4.28 12.77
C ARG A 19 -12.42 -2.90 12.85
N HIS A 20 -11.09 -2.81 12.86
CA HIS A 20 -10.45 -1.52 12.88
C HIS A 20 -9.38 -1.40 11.80
N PHE A 21 -9.49 -0.31 11.05
CA PHE A 21 -8.35 0.34 10.41
C PHE A 21 -8.04 1.60 11.25
N PRO A 22 -7.66 1.51 12.55
CA PRO A 22 -7.41 2.70 13.32
C PRO A 22 -5.93 3.03 13.09
N PHE A 23 -5.68 3.72 11.99
CA PHE A 23 -4.37 4.30 11.72
C PHE A 23 -3.27 3.24 11.53
N VAL A 24 -2.91 3.01 10.26
CA VAL A 24 -1.47 3.13 9.95
C VAL A 24 -1.06 4.40 10.68
N PRO A 25 -0.19 4.37 11.69
CA PRO A 25 0.36 5.61 12.15
C PRO A 25 1.12 6.06 10.91
N TRP A 26 0.49 6.97 10.16
CA TRP A 26 1.08 7.75 9.09
C TRP A 26 2.09 8.68 9.75
N THR A 27 2.94 8.11 10.61
CA THR A 27 4.17 8.72 11.05
C THR A 27 4.82 9.18 9.78
N PHE A 28 5.41 10.36 9.86
CA PHE A 28 6.16 10.89 8.74
C PHE A 28 7.16 9.84 8.20
N LYS A 29 7.71 9.00 9.10
CA LYS A 29 8.57 7.85 8.77
C LYS A 29 7.87 6.79 7.91
N ALA A 30 6.70 6.27 8.29
CA ALA A 30 5.98 5.24 7.53
C ALA A 30 5.58 5.74 6.13
N ASN A 31 5.13 7.01 6.05
CA ASN A 31 4.85 7.69 4.80
C ASN A 31 6.09 7.83 3.91
N LEU A 32 7.20 8.27 4.50
CA LEU A 32 8.46 8.45 3.80
C LEU A 32 8.97 7.10 3.28
N GLN A 33 8.93 6.05 4.10
CA GLN A 33 9.35 4.70 3.69
C GLN A 33 8.46 4.15 2.56
N THR A 34 7.14 4.29 2.66
CA THR A 34 6.22 3.88 1.58
C THR A 34 6.51 4.64 0.29
N THR A 35 6.71 5.96 0.38
CA THR A 35 7.06 6.80 -0.76
C THR A 35 8.40 6.40 -1.37
N LEU A 36 9.40 6.06 -0.54
CA LEU A 36 10.71 5.60 -0.99
C LEU A 36 10.65 4.22 -1.68
N ILE A 37 9.78 3.31 -1.22
CA ILE A 37 9.55 2.02 -1.88
C ILE A 37 8.95 2.24 -3.27
N PHE A 38 7.93 3.09 -3.37
CA PHE A 38 7.34 3.47 -4.65
C PHE A 38 8.36 4.12 -5.56
N ALA A 39 9.14 5.08 -5.05
CA ALA A 39 10.19 5.74 -5.81
C ALA A 39 11.27 4.76 -6.28
N ARG A 40 11.75 3.87 -5.41
CA ARG A 40 12.76 2.85 -5.73
C ARG A 40 12.26 1.89 -6.81
N ASN A 41 11.05 1.38 -6.66
CA ASN A 41 10.46 0.49 -7.66
C ASN A 41 10.25 1.23 -8.98
N LEU A 42 9.79 2.48 -8.94
CA LEU A 42 9.64 3.30 -10.14
C LEU A 42 10.98 3.57 -10.84
N PHE A 43 12.05 3.83 -10.09
CA PHE A 43 13.39 4.01 -10.65
C PHE A 43 13.92 2.73 -11.29
N ARG A 44 13.60 1.55 -10.74
CA ARG A 44 13.95 0.26 -11.35
C ARG A 44 13.23 0.06 -12.68
N GLU A 45 11.94 0.40 -12.72
CA GLU A 45 11.09 0.17 -13.91
C GLU A 45 11.33 1.20 -15.02
N LEU A 46 11.53 2.47 -14.65
CA LEU A 46 11.70 3.56 -15.61
C LEU A 46 13.17 3.85 -15.93
N GLY A 47 14.10 3.47 -15.06
CA GLY A 47 15.47 3.97 -15.05
C GLY A 47 15.58 5.32 -14.33
N LEU A 48 16.78 5.64 -13.83
CA LEU A 48 17.04 6.79 -12.95
C LEU A 48 16.55 8.13 -13.54
N LEU A 49 16.98 8.47 -14.76
CA LEU A 49 16.65 9.75 -15.41
C LEU A 49 15.15 9.92 -15.64
N ARG A 50 14.46 8.86 -16.06
CA ARG A 50 13.02 8.90 -16.32
C ARG A 50 12.20 8.90 -15.05
N GLY A 51 12.65 8.21 -14.00
CA GLY A 51 12.02 8.29 -12.69
C GLY A 51 12.18 9.68 -12.06
N ILE A 52 13.32 10.35 -12.22
CA ILE A 52 13.50 11.74 -11.75
C ILE A 52 12.55 12.66 -12.52
N GLY A 53 12.50 12.52 -13.85
CA GLY A 53 11.55 13.25 -14.69
C GLY A 53 10.09 13.02 -14.30
N PHE A 54 9.73 11.80 -13.88
CA PHE A 54 8.39 11.53 -13.35
C PHE A 54 8.10 12.39 -12.11
N TRP A 55 8.98 12.39 -11.10
CA TRP A 55 8.76 13.11 -9.85
C TRP A 55 8.77 14.63 -10.04
N LEU A 56 9.55 15.16 -10.98
CA LEU A 56 9.52 16.59 -11.34
C LEU A 56 8.18 17.00 -11.96
N VAL A 57 7.57 16.12 -12.75
CA VAL A 57 6.30 16.40 -13.44
C VAL A 57 5.08 16.00 -12.59
N PHE A 58 5.27 15.18 -11.56
CA PHE A 58 4.19 14.66 -10.72
C PHE A 58 3.28 15.74 -10.12
N PRO A 59 3.78 16.86 -9.55
CA PRO A 59 2.92 17.92 -9.02
C PRO A 59 1.94 18.50 -10.04
N PHE A 60 2.37 18.61 -11.31
CA PHE A 60 1.53 19.10 -12.41
C PHE A 60 0.49 18.08 -12.88
N ARG A 61 0.70 16.78 -12.59
CA ARG A 61 -0.24 15.69 -12.92
C ARG A 61 -1.29 15.47 -11.85
N MET A 62 -1.01 15.82 -10.60
CA MET A 62 -1.93 15.56 -9.48
C MET A 62 -3.33 16.13 -9.70
N VAL A 63 -3.43 17.39 -10.13
CA VAL A 63 -4.71 18.07 -10.32
C VAL A 63 -5.51 17.45 -11.48
N PRO A 64 -4.95 17.27 -12.69
CA PRO A 64 -5.62 16.54 -13.77
C PRO A 64 -6.06 15.12 -13.40
N THR A 65 -5.18 14.35 -12.76
CA THR A 65 -5.48 12.97 -12.33
C THR A 65 -6.63 12.98 -11.32
N TYR A 66 -6.63 13.89 -10.34
CA TYR A 66 -7.73 14.02 -9.39
C TYR A 66 -9.07 14.28 -10.08
N PHE A 67 -9.12 15.25 -11.00
CA PHE A 67 -10.37 15.57 -11.70
C PHE A 67 -10.86 14.42 -12.58
N LYS A 68 -9.95 13.71 -13.24
CA LYS A 68 -10.27 12.54 -14.07
C LYS A 68 -10.92 11.41 -13.25
N TYR A 69 -10.43 11.15 -12.04
CA TYR A 69 -10.93 10.08 -11.17
C TYR A 69 -11.65 10.60 -9.92
N ARG A 70 -12.27 11.78 -10.01
CA ARG A 70 -12.82 12.54 -8.88
C ARG A 70 -13.74 11.72 -7.98
N LYS A 71 -14.62 10.90 -8.54
CA LYS A 71 -15.53 10.04 -7.78
C LYS A 71 -14.79 9.01 -6.92
N GLY A 72 -13.81 8.32 -7.51
CA GLY A 72 -12.97 7.34 -6.79
C GLY A 72 -12.14 8.01 -5.69
N PHE A 73 -11.54 9.17 -6.00
CA PHE A 73 -10.77 9.91 -5.00
C PHE A 73 -11.62 10.52 -3.89
N ASN A 74 -12.86 10.92 -4.14
CA ASN A 74 -13.79 11.34 -3.08
C ASN A 74 -14.13 10.17 -2.14
N LEU A 75 -14.32 8.96 -2.68
CA LEU A 75 -14.51 7.77 -1.89
C LEU A 75 -13.27 7.48 -1.03
N VAL A 76 -12.08 7.49 -1.62
CA VAL A 76 -10.81 7.34 -0.90
C VAL A 76 -10.68 8.40 0.19
N TYR A 77 -10.97 9.66 -0.11
CA TYR A 77 -10.89 10.75 0.87
C TYR A 77 -11.84 10.54 2.05
N SER A 78 -13.09 10.10 1.79
CA SER A 78 -14.06 9.82 2.85
C SER A 78 -13.67 8.65 3.76
N LYS A 79 -12.87 7.70 3.24
CA LYS A 79 -12.42 6.52 3.98
C LYS A 79 -11.04 6.70 4.65
N PHE A 80 -10.10 7.36 3.98
CA PHE A 80 -8.68 7.38 4.34
C PHE A 80 -8.13 8.78 4.64
N ARG A 81 -8.96 9.83 4.54
CA ARG A 81 -8.59 11.24 4.77
C ARG A 81 -7.43 11.70 3.86
N ILE A 82 -6.83 12.84 4.19
CA ILE A 82 -5.93 13.57 3.27
C ILE A 82 -4.61 12.85 2.96
N MET A 83 -4.02 12.14 3.93
CA MET A 83 -2.75 11.43 3.71
C MET A 83 -2.91 10.21 2.80
N GLY A 84 -3.94 9.39 3.04
CA GLY A 84 -4.24 8.27 2.14
C GLY A 84 -4.60 8.76 0.74
N PHE A 85 -5.36 9.86 0.65
CA PHE A 85 -5.72 10.48 -0.62
C PHE A 85 -4.51 10.86 -1.49
N MET A 86 -3.49 11.53 -0.92
CA MET A 86 -2.31 11.93 -1.69
C MET A 86 -1.50 10.74 -2.21
N GLN A 87 -1.42 9.67 -1.43
CA GLN A 87 -0.75 8.44 -1.88
C GLN A 87 -1.52 7.77 -3.02
N TRP A 88 -2.83 7.71 -2.94
CA TRP A 88 -3.65 7.16 -4.01
C TRP A 88 -3.54 7.98 -5.29
N ILE A 89 -3.42 9.30 -5.21
CA ILE A 89 -3.11 10.13 -6.40
C ILE A 89 -1.76 9.72 -7.00
N ALA A 90 -0.73 9.54 -6.17
CA ALA A 90 0.58 9.08 -6.63
C ALA A 90 0.52 7.72 -7.31
N VAL A 91 -0.16 6.74 -6.70
CA VAL A 91 -0.36 5.40 -7.25
C VAL A 91 -1.02 5.46 -8.64
N VAL A 92 -2.10 6.22 -8.77
CA VAL A 92 -2.83 6.35 -10.05
C VAL A 92 -1.98 7.07 -11.09
N SER A 93 -1.26 8.14 -10.73
CA SER A 93 -0.38 8.82 -11.68
C SER A 93 0.80 7.94 -12.13
N VAL A 94 1.35 7.09 -11.25
CA VAL A 94 2.37 6.10 -11.62
C VAL A 94 1.78 5.07 -12.58
N TYR A 95 0.60 4.54 -12.26
CA TYR A 95 -0.11 3.59 -13.11
C TYR A 95 -0.32 4.15 -14.52
N GLU A 96 -0.85 5.37 -14.66
CA GLU A 96 -1.11 5.97 -15.98
C GLU A 96 0.16 6.15 -16.81
N VAL A 97 1.29 6.45 -16.15
CA VAL A 97 2.58 6.59 -16.85
C VAL A 97 3.13 5.25 -17.30
N LEU A 98 3.02 4.22 -16.44
CA LEU A 98 3.47 2.88 -16.79
C LEU A 98 2.56 2.27 -17.86
N GLU A 99 1.25 2.37 -17.74
CA GLU A 99 0.29 1.83 -18.70
C GLU A 99 0.57 2.33 -20.12
N ARG A 100 0.86 3.62 -20.28
CA ARG A 100 1.22 4.20 -21.59
C ARG A 100 2.54 3.67 -22.17
N LYS A 101 3.45 3.19 -21.32
CA LYS A 101 4.82 2.79 -21.71
C LYS A 101 4.93 1.27 -21.89
N THR A 102 4.35 0.51 -20.97
CA THR A 102 4.55 -0.94 -20.83
C THR A 102 3.26 -1.73 -21.07
N GLY A 103 2.13 -1.05 -21.25
CA GLY A 103 0.82 -1.68 -21.35
C GLY A 103 0.18 -1.96 -19.99
N GLN A 104 -1.12 -2.22 -20.04
CA GLN A 104 -2.01 -2.34 -18.88
C GLN A 104 -1.57 -3.43 -17.89
N GLU A 105 -1.26 -4.62 -18.39
CA GLU A 105 -0.93 -5.78 -17.55
C GLU A 105 0.34 -5.55 -16.73
N GLN A 106 1.39 -5.04 -17.37
CA GLN A 106 2.68 -4.76 -16.72
C GLN A 106 2.57 -3.61 -15.72
N ALA A 107 1.80 -2.57 -16.06
CA ALA A 107 1.53 -1.46 -15.13
C ALA A 107 0.75 -1.93 -13.90
N TYR A 108 -0.25 -2.80 -14.09
CA TYR A 108 -1.01 -3.36 -12.99
C TYR A 108 -0.15 -4.26 -12.10
N ALA A 109 0.65 -5.15 -12.68
CA ALA A 109 1.57 -6.01 -11.94
C ALA A 109 2.57 -5.20 -11.10
N PHE A 110 3.12 -4.11 -11.67
CA PHE A 110 3.99 -3.19 -10.95
C PHE A 110 3.29 -2.59 -9.72
N ILE A 111 2.09 -2.02 -9.91
CA ILE A 111 1.35 -1.37 -8.82
C ILE A 111 1.00 -2.38 -7.73
N LYS A 112 0.57 -3.58 -8.11
CA LYS A 112 0.32 -4.69 -7.18
C LYS A 112 1.55 -4.99 -6.33
N HIS A 113 2.72 -5.17 -6.95
CA HIS A 113 3.96 -5.43 -6.22
C HIS A 113 4.39 -4.25 -5.32
N ALA A 114 4.28 -3.01 -5.80
CA ALA A 114 4.63 -1.84 -5.02
C ALA A 114 3.72 -1.67 -3.79
N ILE A 115 2.42 -1.93 -3.93
CA ILE A 115 1.45 -1.94 -2.82
C ILE A 115 1.79 -3.08 -1.85
N GLN A 116 2.10 -4.29 -2.34
CA GLN A 116 2.50 -5.40 -1.48
C GLN A 116 3.77 -5.10 -0.67
N ASP A 117 4.77 -4.48 -1.28
CA ASP A 117 6.01 -4.10 -0.60
C ASP A 117 5.81 -2.94 0.38
N ALA A 118 4.97 -1.97 0.05
CA ALA A 118 4.56 -0.92 0.98
C ALA A 118 3.83 -1.52 2.20
N SER A 119 2.88 -2.42 1.96
CA SER A 119 2.17 -3.13 3.02
C SER A 119 3.13 -3.87 3.94
N LYS A 120 4.17 -4.54 3.42
CA LYS A 120 5.24 -5.21 4.22
C LYS A 120 5.94 -4.27 5.20
N VAL A 121 6.14 -3.01 4.83
CA VAL A 121 6.78 -2.02 5.71
C VAL A 121 5.78 -1.40 6.67
N LEU A 122 4.53 -1.21 6.24
CA LEU A 122 3.46 -0.79 7.14
C LEU A 122 3.16 -1.83 8.22
N MET A 123 3.36 -3.14 7.96
CA MET A 123 3.26 -4.17 9.01
C MET A 123 4.30 -4.00 10.11
N SER A 124 5.53 -3.60 9.76
CA SER A 124 6.58 -3.42 10.76
C SER A 124 6.33 -2.24 11.68
N ASP A 125 5.57 -1.24 11.21
CA ASP A 125 5.19 -0.05 11.99
C ASP A 125 3.80 -0.19 12.67
N LEU A 126 3.06 -1.28 12.41
CA LEU A 126 1.77 -1.53 13.03
C LEU A 126 1.94 -1.96 14.49
N TYR A 127 1.06 -1.45 15.35
CA TYR A 127 0.95 -1.73 16.80
C TYR A 127 0.71 -3.22 17.16
N GLN A 128 0.74 -4.11 16.17
CA GLN A 128 0.60 -5.56 16.31
C GLN A 128 1.75 -6.32 15.62
N ALA A 129 2.83 -5.65 15.18
CA ALA A 129 4.00 -6.31 14.63
C ALA A 129 4.57 -7.35 15.61
N ASP A 130 4.62 -7.01 16.89
CA ASP A 130 5.05 -7.90 17.96
C ASP A 130 4.12 -9.12 18.10
N ARG A 131 2.81 -8.91 17.95
CA ARG A 131 1.80 -9.99 17.99
C ARG A 131 1.84 -10.86 16.74
N LEU A 132 2.06 -10.28 15.57
CA LEU A 132 2.20 -11.01 14.30
C LEU A 132 3.52 -11.77 14.27
N ALA A 133 4.56 -11.26 14.94
CA ALA A 133 5.85 -11.95 15.12
C ALA A 133 5.75 -13.20 16.01
N GLU A 134 4.68 -13.34 16.81
CA GLU A 134 4.40 -14.56 17.56
C GLU A 134 3.98 -15.72 16.65
N PHE A 135 3.60 -15.48 15.40
CA PHE A 135 3.15 -16.53 14.46
C PHE A 135 4.32 -17.26 13.78
N GLU A 136 4.06 -18.49 13.32
CA GLU A 136 5.03 -19.32 12.60
C GLU A 136 5.60 -18.62 11.36
N ASP A 137 4.72 -18.02 10.56
CA ASP A 137 5.02 -17.16 9.42
C ASP A 137 4.30 -15.81 9.60
N PRO A 138 4.97 -14.80 10.18
CA PRO A 138 4.40 -13.48 10.42
C PRO A 138 3.94 -12.75 9.14
N PHE A 139 4.56 -13.06 7.99
CA PHE A 139 4.19 -12.46 6.72
C PHE A 139 2.88 -13.07 6.18
N GLU A 140 2.76 -14.39 6.17
CA GLU A 140 1.49 -15.05 5.83
C GLU A 140 0.40 -14.71 6.86
N ALA A 141 0.74 -14.52 8.14
CA ALA A 141 -0.21 -14.10 9.15
C ALA A 141 -0.82 -12.73 8.85
N PHE A 142 0.03 -11.77 8.49
CA PHE A 142 -0.43 -10.48 8.02
C PHE A 142 -1.18 -10.57 6.69
N TRP A 143 -0.70 -11.36 5.74
CA TRP A 143 -1.35 -11.49 4.43
C TRP A 143 -2.75 -12.12 4.56
N ALA A 144 -2.93 -13.11 5.42
CA ALA A 144 -4.23 -13.67 5.75
C ALA A 144 -5.13 -12.68 6.51
N TYR A 145 -4.57 -11.91 7.47
CA TYR A 145 -5.26 -10.76 8.08
C TYR A 145 -5.77 -9.79 7.00
N HIS A 146 -4.97 -9.53 5.96
CA HIS A 146 -5.31 -8.61 4.86
C HIS A 146 -6.32 -9.18 3.89
N LYS A 147 -6.15 -10.43 3.45
CA LYS A 147 -7.11 -11.12 2.58
C LYS A 147 -8.48 -11.24 3.25
N ALA A 148 -8.52 -11.50 4.55
CA ALA A 148 -9.76 -11.60 5.30
C ALA A 148 -10.53 -10.28 5.40
N MET A 149 -9.84 -9.13 5.32
CA MET A 149 -10.51 -7.82 5.22
C MET A 149 -11.28 -7.65 3.91
N PHE A 150 -10.87 -8.34 2.85
CA PHE A 150 -11.55 -8.35 1.55
C PHE A 150 -12.37 -9.63 1.33
N GLN A 151 -12.46 -10.54 2.31
CA GLN A 151 -13.29 -11.73 2.22
C GLN A 151 -14.76 -11.32 2.26
N GLY A 152 -15.37 -11.23 1.08
CA GLY A 152 -16.76 -10.82 0.89
C GLY A 152 -16.93 -9.43 0.26
N ASP A 153 -15.86 -8.75 -0.17
CA ASP A 153 -16.01 -7.60 -1.07
C ASP A 153 -16.37 -8.11 -2.48
N PRO A 154 -17.51 -7.69 -3.08
CA PRO A 154 -17.91 -8.14 -4.40
C PRO A 154 -17.16 -7.44 -5.56
N ASN A 155 -16.21 -6.55 -5.28
CA ASN A 155 -15.39 -5.87 -6.30
C ASN A 155 -13.96 -6.42 -6.40
#